data_AF-A0A7I8MWI3-F1
#
_entry.id   AF-A0A7I8MWI3-F1
#
_cell.length_a   1.000
_cell.length_b   1.000
_cell.length_c   1.000
_cell.angle_alpha   90.00
_cell.angle_beta   90.00
_cell.angle_gamma   90.00
#
_symmetry.space_group_name_H-M   'P 1'
#
loop_
_entity.id
_entity.type
_entity.pdbx_description
1 polymer ?
#
loop_
_entity_poly.entity_id
_entity_poly.type
_entity_poly.pdbx_seq_one_letter_code
_entity_poly.pdbx_strand_id
1 'polypeptide(L)'
;MLQHAKQIVKKVLIQPTGWICRQEFRLQDFSRFNERPVEYAFVLKKIGEIYPLTILDVGTGTTALPHLMRNCGCLVTATDNKRDYWPNGMHNRHYHVIDDDITATRLSDTFDFIT
;
A
#
# COMPACT_ATOMS: atom_id res chain seq x y z
N MET A 1 14.17 -22.11 20.75
CA MET A 1 13.05 -22.93 20.20
C MET A 1 11.92 -22.07 19.60
N LEU A 2 11.34 -21.10 20.34
CA LEU A 2 10.22 -20.27 19.84
C LEU A 2 10.53 -19.49 18.55
N GLN A 3 11.72 -18.90 18.42
CA GLN A 3 12.12 -18.18 17.21
C GLN A 3 12.27 -19.09 15.98
N HIS A 4 12.82 -20.29 16.16
CA HIS A 4 12.94 -21.28 15.09
C HIS A 4 11.57 -21.77 14.62
N ALA A 5 10.65 -22.04 15.57
CA ALA A 5 9.26 -22.37 15.23
C ALA A 5 8.58 -21.24 14.45
N LYS A 6 8.74 -19.97 14.87
CA LYS A 6 8.22 -18.81 14.13
C LYS A 6 8.79 -18.72 12.71
N GLN A 7 10.08 -18.99 12.52
CA GLN A 7 10.71 -18.98 11.19
C GLN A 7 10.17 -20.09 10.28
N ILE A 8 9.96 -21.29 10.81
CA ILE A 8 9.39 -22.42 10.06
C ILE A 8 7.95 -22.09 9.64
N VAL A 9 7.13 -21.64 10.59
CA VAL A 9 5.75 -21.22 10.32
C VAL A 9 5.71 -20.11 9.25
N LYS A 10 6.56 -19.09 9.39
CA LYS A 10 6.67 -18.00 8.40
C LYS A 10 7.03 -18.52 7.01
N LYS A 11 8.00 -19.45 6.90
CA LYS A 11 8.37 -20.06 5.62
C LYS A 11 7.20 -20.77 4.95
N VAL A 12 6.41 -21.53 5.71
CA VAL A 12 5.23 -22.22 5.20
C VAL A 12 4.16 -21.21 4.76
N LEU A 13 3.88 -20.19 5.58
CA LEU A 13 2.86 -19.17 5.30
C LEU A 13 3.18 -18.27 4.10
N ILE A 14 4.44 -18.13 3.70
CA ILE A 14 4.84 -17.34 2.51
C ILE A 14 4.66 -18.12 1.20
N GLN A 15 4.60 -19.45 1.23
CA GLN A 15 4.50 -20.23 -0.02
C GLN A 15 3.23 -19.90 -0.84
N PRO A 16 2.02 -19.83 -0.23
CA PRO A 16 0.82 -19.47 -0.97
C PRO A 16 0.89 -18.07 -1.58
N THR A 17 1.41 -17.08 -0.84
CA THR A 17 1.53 -15.70 -1.34
C THR A 17 2.53 -15.61 -2.48
N GLY A 18 3.65 -16.33 -2.39
CA GLY A 18 4.62 -16.45 -3.48
C GLY A 18 4.05 -17.11 -4.74
N TRP A 19 3.17 -18.10 -4.57
CA TRP A 19 2.45 -18.73 -5.69
C TRP A 19 1.47 -17.75 -6.35
N ILE A 20 0.66 -17.03 -5.57
CA ILE A 20 -0.28 -16.01 -6.08
C ILE A 20 0.48 -14.94 -6.89
N CYS A 21 1.54 -14.35 -6.33
CA CYS A 21 2.34 -13.34 -7.02
C CYS A 21 2.90 -13.86 -8.36
N ARG A 22 3.29 -15.14 -8.42
CA ARG A 22 3.78 -15.75 -9.67
C ARG A 22 2.66 -15.94 -10.69
N GLN A 23 1.46 -16.32 -10.26
CA GLN A 23 0.30 -16.44 -11.15
C GLN A 23 -0.09 -15.08 -11.72
N GLU A 24 -0.24 -14.07 -10.87
CA GLU A 24 -0.57 -12.71 -11.32
C GLU A 24 0.48 -12.14 -12.27
N PHE A 25 1.77 -12.35 -12.01
CA PHE A 25 2.84 -11.98 -12.93
C PHE A 25 2.68 -12.63 -14.32
N ARG A 26 2.28 -13.91 -14.37
CA ARG A 26 2.10 -14.62 -15.65
C ARG A 26 0.83 -14.22 -16.39
N LEU A 27 -0.18 -13.77 -15.66
CA LEU A 27 -1.48 -13.35 -16.20
C LEU A 27 -1.52 -11.85 -16.52
N GLN A 28 -0.39 -11.16 -16.49
CA GLN A 28 -0.31 -9.76 -16.89
C GLN A 28 -0.77 -9.62 -18.35
N ASP A 29 -1.72 -8.74 -18.56
CA ASP A 29 -2.21 -8.37 -19.88
C ASP A 29 -2.25 -6.84 -19.99
N PHE A 30 -2.03 -6.33 -21.20
CA PHE A 30 -2.13 -4.92 -21.47
C PHE A 30 -3.61 -4.55 -21.68
N SER A 31 -4.22 -3.87 -20.70
CA SER A 31 -5.64 -3.54 -20.76
C SER A 31 -5.96 -2.40 -21.72
N ARG A 32 -5.30 -1.23 -21.59
CA ARG A 32 -5.55 -0.08 -22.49
C ARG A 32 -4.59 1.10 -22.37
N PHE A 33 -4.26 1.53 -21.16
CA PHE A 33 -3.53 2.78 -20.90
C PHE A 33 -2.50 2.64 -19.78
N ASN A 34 -1.38 3.34 -19.92
CA ASN A 34 -0.34 3.44 -18.90
C ASN A 34 -0.49 4.75 -18.12
N GLU A 35 -1.55 4.88 -17.32
CA GLU A 35 -1.84 6.09 -16.53
C GLU A 35 -0.94 6.21 -15.28
N ARG A 36 -0.62 5.07 -14.65
CA ARG A 36 0.18 5.03 -13.40
C ARG A 36 1.55 5.73 -13.49
N PRO A 37 2.34 5.61 -14.57
CA PRO A 37 3.56 6.39 -14.73
C PRO A 37 3.34 7.90 -14.68
N VAL A 38 2.22 8.41 -15.19
CA VAL A 38 1.89 9.85 -15.16
C VAL A 38 1.51 10.28 -13.75
N GLU A 39 0.63 9.52 -13.10
CA GLU A 39 0.21 9.75 -11.71
C GLU A 39 1.41 9.74 -10.75
N TYR A 40 2.25 8.70 -10.83
CA TYR A 40 3.39 8.55 -9.93
C TYR A 40 4.48 9.59 -10.21
N ALA A 41 4.70 9.98 -11.47
CA ALA A 41 5.61 11.07 -11.78
C ALA A 41 5.15 12.38 -11.12
N PHE A 42 3.84 12.68 -11.15
CA PHE A 42 3.29 13.86 -10.49
C PHE A 42 3.48 13.80 -8.97
N VAL A 43 3.08 12.70 -8.33
CA VAL A 43 3.19 12.53 -6.87
C VAL A 43 4.64 12.62 -6.41
N LEU A 44 5.56 11.88 -7.04
CA LEU A 44 6.98 11.89 -6.67
C LEU A 44 7.63 13.25 -6.90
N LYS A 45 7.24 13.98 -7.96
CA LYS A 45 7.68 15.36 -8.16
C LYS A 45 7.24 16.25 -7.01
N LYS A 46 5.98 16.13 -6.56
CA LYS A 46 5.47 16.94 -5.44
C LYS A 46 6.12 16.59 -4.11
N ILE A 47 6.39 15.31 -3.86
CA ILE A 47 7.17 14.88 -2.69
C ILE A 47 8.58 15.49 -2.73
N GLY A 48 9.24 15.50 -3.90
CA GLY A 48 10.55 16.11 -4.06
C GLY A 48 10.57 17.64 -3.87
N GLU A 49 9.51 18.32 -4.30
CA GLU A 49 9.36 19.79 -4.17
C GLU A 49 9.02 20.22 -2.73
N ILE A 50 8.11 19.50 -2.07
CA ILE A 50 7.61 19.83 -0.72
C ILE A 50 8.55 19.29 0.37
N TYR A 51 9.19 18.15 0.10
CA TYR A 51 10.06 17.42 1.02
C TYR A 51 9.36 17.07 2.37
N PRO A 52 8.16 16.44 2.35
CA PRO A 52 7.39 16.17 3.56
C PRO A 52 8.02 15.04 4.40
N LEU A 53 7.94 15.18 5.74
CA LEU A 53 8.33 14.10 6.65
C LEU A 53 7.17 13.10 6.80
N THR A 54 5.94 13.57 6.96
CA THR A 54 4.74 12.77 7.20
C THR A 54 3.76 12.86 6.03
N ILE A 55 3.27 11.70 5.56
CA ILE A 55 2.29 11.61 4.47
C ILE A 55 1.08 10.80 4.93
N LEU A 56 -0.11 11.30 4.65
CA LEU A 56 -1.35 10.53 4.67
C LEU A 56 -1.77 10.20 3.24
N ASP A 57 -1.80 8.91 2.90
CA ASP A 57 -2.36 8.41 1.63
C ASP A 57 -3.81 7.96 1.87
N VAL A 58 -4.76 8.64 1.24
CA VAL A 58 -6.19 8.41 1.44
C VAL A 58 -6.79 7.67 0.26
N GLY A 59 -7.50 6.57 0.52
CA GLY A 59 -8.07 5.74 -0.55
C GLY A 59 -6.99 4.96 -1.29
N THR A 60 -5.96 4.49 -0.57
CA THR A 60 -4.81 3.76 -1.12
C THR A 60 -5.19 2.58 -2.02
N GLY A 61 -6.31 1.92 -1.73
CA GLY A 61 -6.71 0.68 -2.39
C GLY A 61 -5.68 -0.43 -2.20
N THR A 62 -5.53 -1.22 -3.25
CA THR A 62 -4.59 -2.35 -3.30
C THR A 62 -3.22 -1.97 -3.88
N THR A 63 -2.96 -0.67 -4.06
CA THR A 63 -1.74 -0.18 -4.73
C THR A 63 -0.50 -0.29 -3.84
N ALA A 64 0.69 -0.18 -4.43
CA ALA A 64 1.97 -0.14 -3.72
C ALA A 64 2.46 1.29 -3.42
N LEU A 65 1.64 2.32 -3.68
CA LEU A 65 2.05 3.72 -3.57
C LEU A 65 2.58 4.11 -2.16
N PRO A 66 1.94 3.72 -1.04
CA PRO A 66 2.48 4.01 0.29
C PRO A 66 3.87 3.42 0.51
N HIS A 67 4.10 2.19 0.01
CA HIS A 67 5.40 1.55 0.13
C HIS A 67 6.46 2.26 -0.70
N LEU A 68 6.11 2.75 -1.89
CA LEU A 68 6.99 3.56 -2.72
C LEU A 68 7.38 4.87 -2.00
N MET A 69 6.39 5.59 -1.45
CA MET A 69 6.64 6.82 -0.68
C MET A 69 7.47 6.56 0.58
N ARG A 70 7.23 5.43 1.27
CA ARG A 70 8.04 5.01 2.42
C ARG A 70 9.51 4.79 2.04
N ASN A 71 9.77 4.21 0.87
CA ASN A 71 11.13 4.02 0.34
C ASN A 71 11.82 5.35 -0.03
N CYS A 72 11.06 6.41 -0.31
CA CYS A 72 11.61 7.76 -0.50
C CYS A 72 12.01 8.45 0.81
N GLY A 73 11.71 7.86 1.97
CA GLY A 73 12.11 8.37 3.30
C GLY A 73 10.95 8.88 4.15
N CYS A 74 9.76 9.08 3.56
CA CYS A 74 8.59 9.62 4.26
C CYS A 74 8.01 8.64 5.29
N LEU A 75 7.37 9.17 6.33
CA LEU A 75 6.56 8.43 7.30
C LEU A 75 5.12 8.39 6.81
N VAL A 76 4.71 7.23 6.28
CA VAL A 76 3.45 7.10 5.55
C VAL A 76 2.39 6.39 6.37
N THR A 77 1.25 7.06 6.53
CA THR A 77 -0.02 6.48 6.99
C THR A 77 -0.90 6.26 5.77
N ALA A 78 -1.43 5.05 5.61
CA ALA A 78 -2.30 4.69 4.49
C ALA A 78 -3.69 4.32 5.02
N THR A 79 -4.74 4.89 4.41
CA THR A 79 -6.14 4.67 4.81
C THR A 79 -6.99 4.26 3.63
N ASP A 80 -8.00 3.45 3.91
CA ASP A 80 -9.05 3.13 2.94
C ASP A 80 -10.30 2.59 3.68
N ASN A 81 -11.47 2.73 3.08
CA ASN A 81 -12.67 2.06 3.56
C ASN A 81 -12.67 0.61 3.05
N LYS A 82 -12.26 -0.32 3.92
CA LYS A 82 -12.15 -1.74 3.57
C LYS A 82 -13.47 -2.49 3.58
N ARG A 83 -14.54 -1.86 4.05
CA ARG A 83 -15.83 -2.53 4.28
C ARG A 83 -16.63 -2.66 2.98
N ASP A 84 -16.44 -1.70 2.07
CA ASP A 84 -17.26 -1.60 0.87
C ASP A 84 -16.48 -1.98 -0.41
N TYR A 85 -15.20 -1.61 -0.49
CA TYR A 85 -14.41 -1.77 -1.73
C TYR A 85 -13.58 -3.06 -1.79
N TRP A 86 -13.17 -3.61 -0.64
CA TRP A 86 -12.22 -4.72 -0.60
C TRP A 86 -12.96 -6.07 -0.54
N PRO A 87 -12.63 -7.04 -1.42
CA PRO A 87 -13.15 -8.39 -1.29
C PRO A 87 -12.85 -8.97 0.10
N ASN A 88 -13.79 -9.74 0.64
CA ASN A 88 -13.67 -10.34 1.99
C ASN A 88 -12.32 -11.05 2.17
N GLY A 89 -11.62 -10.71 3.25
CA GLY A 89 -10.31 -11.29 3.59
C GLY A 89 -9.13 -10.75 2.78
N MET A 90 -9.33 -9.73 1.94
CA MET A 90 -8.25 -9.09 1.21
C MET A 90 -7.40 -8.19 2.13
N HIS A 91 -6.08 -8.29 1.96
CA HIS A 91 -5.10 -7.40 2.56
C HIS A 91 -4.21 -6.84 1.46
N ASN A 92 -3.72 -5.61 1.65
CA ASN A 92 -2.74 -5.03 0.74
C ASN A 92 -1.40 -5.72 1.01
N ARG A 93 -0.83 -6.31 -0.04
CA ARG A 93 0.40 -7.11 0.04
C ARG A 93 1.67 -6.27 0.19
N HIS A 94 1.57 -4.96 -0.04
CA HIS A 94 2.69 -4.02 -0.08
C HIS A 94 2.77 -3.15 1.16
N TYR A 95 1.62 -2.84 1.78
CA TYR A 95 1.58 -1.90 2.90
C TYR A 95 0.42 -2.16 3.86
N HIS A 96 0.60 -1.76 5.12
CA HIS A 96 -0.48 -1.79 6.09
C HIS A 96 -1.42 -0.60 5.87
N VAL A 97 -2.65 -0.89 5.46
CA VAL A 97 -3.72 0.10 5.29
C VAL A 97 -4.62 0.08 6.52
N ILE A 98 -4.93 1.23 7.08
CA ILE A 98 -5.88 1.40 8.18
C ILE A 98 -7.30 1.40 7.59
N ASP A 99 -8.22 0.64 8.18
CA ASP A 99 -9.64 0.73 7.83
C ASP A 99 -10.20 2.05 8.35
N ASP A 100 -10.42 3.03 7.49
CA ASP A 100 -10.91 4.36 7.86
C ASP A 100 -11.80 4.95 6.77
N ASP A 101 -12.90 5.58 7.18
CA ASP A 101 -13.83 6.25 6.29
C ASP A 101 -13.47 7.74 6.23
N ILE A 102 -13.04 8.23 5.07
CA ILE A 102 -12.66 9.63 4.88
C ILE A 102 -13.79 10.61 5.24
N THR A 103 -15.06 10.21 5.10
CA THR A 103 -16.22 11.07 5.42
C THR A 103 -16.47 11.20 6.92
N ALA A 104 -15.88 10.30 7.73
CA ALA A 104 -15.99 10.24 9.17
C ALA A 104 -14.69 9.71 9.78
N THR A 105 -13.56 10.32 9.40
CA THR A 105 -12.23 9.82 9.78
C THR A 105 -12.03 9.81 11.28
N ARG A 106 -11.32 8.78 11.76
CA ARG A 106 -10.93 8.67 13.18
C ARG A 106 -9.52 9.19 13.45
N LEU A 107 -8.83 9.65 12.40
CA LEU A 107 -7.50 10.23 12.54
C LEU A 107 -7.61 11.66 13.09
N SER A 108 -6.75 11.97 14.05
CA SER A 108 -6.60 13.32 14.63
C SER A 108 -5.22 13.92 14.42
N ASP A 109 -4.30 13.18 13.79
CA ASP A 109 -2.93 13.60 13.52
C ASP A 109 -2.87 14.62 12.38
N THR A 110 -1.80 15.42 12.37
CA THR A 110 -1.48 16.34 11.27
C THR A 110 -0.42 15.74 10.36
N PHE A 111 -0.51 16.02 9.07
CA PHE A 111 0.41 15.53 8.06
C PHE A 111 0.97 16.69 7.24
N ASP A 112 2.23 16.58 6.83
CA ASP A 112 2.89 17.58 5.97
C ASP A 112 2.34 17.53 4.54
N PHE A 113 1.81 16.37 4.14
CA PHE A 113 1.28 16.14 2.80
C PHE A 113 0.19 15.06 2.81
N ILE A 114 -0.82 15.23 1.96
CA ILE A 114 -1.94 14.30 1.79
C ILE A 114 -2.03 13.93 0.32
N THR A 115 -2.10 12.63 0.02
CA THR A 115 -2.27 12.07 -1.34
C THR A 115 -3.60 11.38 -1.52
#